data_AF-A0A7K7PHQ0-F1
#
_entry.id   AF-A0A7K7PHQ0-F1
#
_cell.length_a   1.000
_cell.length_b   1.000
_cell.length_c   1.000
_cell.angle_alpha   90.00
_cell.angle_beta   90.00
_cell.angle_gamma   90.00
#
_symmetry.space_group_name_H-M   'P 1'
#
loop_
_entity.id
_entity.type
_entity.pdbx_description
1 polymer ?
#
loop_
_entity_poly.entity_id
_entity_poly.type
_entity_poly.pdbx_seq_one_letter_code
_entity_poly.pdbx_strand_id
1 'polypeptide(L)'
;RKDKDLLDDKLRSNSLEREQEQIDQIVRESGGKLTRRLANSQCEFERRKPDGTTTLGLLNPVDLSAGEPGYCPVKLGMTAGRLQSGVNTLQGFKEDKRNKVTPVTYLNYGPFSSYAPTYDSTFANISKEDSDLIYSTYGEDSNQGSSSIQDFFMKSQDYPLLMADSLLDVLTKGGHSRALRELEMPLEEAESPQERSDVMKDVKIMEIDIAARLDAANSDRLTALKAVTSFGMPIEEFDSEEAEIFQRKLDETTKLLRELQDAQNERLSTKPPPNMICLLGPSYREMHLAERVTNNLKELAQQVTPGDIVSTYGIRKAMGISVPLPETEDSWVDLTEDFEEPKKTIIVPENECGAVTG
;
A
#
# COMPACT_ATOMS: atom_id res chain seq x y z
N ARG A 1 -81.63 59.31 -3.35
CA ARG A 1 -81.00 57.96 -3.28
C ARG A 1 -80.37 57.60 -4.63
N LYS A 2 -81.11 57.67 -5.74
CA LYS A 2 -80.58 57.44 -7.11
C LYS A 2 -79.36 58.28 -7.53
N ASP A 3 -79.26 59.55 -7.10
CA ASP A 3 -78.13 60.41 -7.52
C ASP A 3 -76.82 60.15 -6.76
N LYS A 4 -76.89 59.54 -5.55
CA LYS A 4 -75.68 59.13 -4.81
C LYS A 4 -75.08 57.87 -5.43
N ASP A 5 -75.92 56.92 -5.81
CA ASP A 5 -75.50 55.66 -6.43
C ASP A 5 -74.79 55.91 -7.77
N LEU A 6 -75.24 56.90 -8.57
CA LEU A 6 -74.61 57.27 -9.85
C LEU A 6 -73.23 57.94 -9.70
N LEU A 7 -72.98 58.64 -8.60
CA LEU A 7 -71.67 59.26 -8.33
C LEU A 7 -70.67 58.22 -7.81
N ASP A 8 -71.13 57.30 -6.97
CA ASP A 8 -70.30 56.21 -6.46
C ASP A 8 -69.90 55.23 -7.58
N ASP A 9 -70.80 54.95 -8.53
CA ASP A 9 -70.49 54.13 -9.71
C ASP A 9 -69.49 54.80 -10.66
N LYS A 10 -69.57 56.13 -10.84
CA LYS A 10 -68.58 56.89 -11.61
C LYS A 10 -67.21 56.95 -10.94
N LEU A 11 -67.15 57.01 -9.61
CA LEU A 11 -65.88 56.99 -8.90
C LEU A 11 -65.21 55.61 -8.98
N ARG A 12 -66.01 54.53 -8.91
CA ARG A 12 -65.54 53.16 -9.10
C ARG A 12 -65.10 52.89 -10.55
N SER A 13 -65.81 53.41 -11.55
CA SER A 13 -65.38 53.24 -12.94
C SER A 13 -64.04 53.92 -13.21
N ASN A 14 -63.84 55.13 -12.67
CA ASN A 14 -62.57 55.86 -12.79
C ASN A 14 -61.42 55.16 -12.04
N SER A 15 -61.67 54.51 -10.90
CA SER A 15 -60.61 53.76 -10.20
C SER A 15 -60.22 52.50 -10.97
N LEU A 16 -61.20 51.77 -11.51
CA LEU A 16 -60.97 50.58 -12.32
C LEU A 16 -60.22 50.90 -13.62
N GLU A 17 -60.50 52.04 -14.24
CA GLU A 17 -59.81 52.49 -15.44
C GLU A 17 -58.33 52.82 -15.16
N ARG A 18 -58.03 53.49 -14.04
CA ARG A 18 -56.64 53.75 -13.62
C ARG A 18 -55.88 52.47 -13.26
N GLU A 19 -56.53 51.51 -12.60
CA GLU A 19 -55.91 50.22 -12.30
C GLU A 19 -55.62 49.44 -13.60
N GLN A 20 -56.53 49.50 -14.58
CA GLN A 20 -56.32 48.87 -15.88
C GLN A 20 -55.14 49.50 -16.63
N GLU A 21 -55.01 50.83 -16.61
CA GLU A 21 -53.87 51.55 -17.20
C GLU A 21 -52.54 51.20 -16.53
N GLN A 22 -52.52 51.04 -15.19
CA GLN A 22 -51.32 50.61 -14.46
C GLN A 22 -50.91 49.18 -14.83
N ILE A 23 -51.88 48.27 -14.96
CA ILE A 23 -51.62 46.90 -15.42
C ILE A 23 -51.04 46.91 -16.84
N ASP A 24 -51.57 47.73 -17.74
CA ASP A 24 -51.11 47.84 -19.12
C ASP A 24 -49.71 48.47 -19.22
N GLN A 25 -49.36 49.35 -18.29
CA GLN A 25 -48.00 49.88 -18.17
C GLN A 25 -47.01 48.80 -17.71
N ILE A 26 -47.34 48.04 -16.65
CA ILE A 26 -46.50 46.96 -16.13
C ILE A 26 -46.28 45.85 -17.17
N VAL A 27 -47.32 45.50 -17.93
CA VAL A 27 -47.23 44.51 -19.02
C VAL A 27 -46.28 44.98 -20.11
N ARG A 28 -46.35 46.24 -20.55
CA ARG A 28 -45.43 46.81 -21.55
C ARG A 28 -43.98 46.87 -21.06
N GLU A 29 -43.77 47.26 -19.80
CA GLU A 29 -42.43 47.34 -19.19
C GLU A 29 -41.80 45.96 -18.96
N SER A 30 -42.60 44.89 -18.88
CA SER A 30 -42.11 43.52 -18.68
C SER A 30 -41.33 42.93 -19.87
N GLY A 31 -41.31 43.60 -21.02
CA GLY A 31 -40.55 43.17 -22.21
C GLY A 31 -41.02 41.83 -22.78
N GLY A 32 -42.30 41.49 -22.61
CA GLY A 32 -42.90 40.23 -23.08
C GLY A 32 -42.93 39.09 -22.06
N LYS A 33 -42.47 39.31 -20.82
CA LYS A 33 -42.53 38.31 -19.75
C LYS A 33 -43.92 38.17 -19.10
N LEU A 34 -44.72 39.24 -19.13
CA LEU A 34 -46.09 39.25 -18.60
C LEU A 34 -47.07 39.42 -19.77
N THR A 35 -48.13 38.63 -19.79
CA THR A 35 -49.18 38.67 -20.81
C THR A 35 -50.57 38.70 -20.15
N ARG A 36 -51.52 39.43 -20.74
CA ARG A 36 -52.90 39.53 -20.24
C ARG A 36 -53.64 38.23 -20.58
N ARG A 37 -53.56 37.23 -19.70
CA ARG A 37 -54.29 35.96 -19.86
C ARG A 37 -55.59 36.01 -19.06
N LEU A 38 -56.68 35.47 -19.62
CA LEU A 38 -57.87 35.18 -18.81
C LEU A 38 -57.52 34.10 -17.78
N ALA A 39 -58.08 34.18 -16.58
CA ALA A 39 -57.80 33.25 -15.48
C ALA A 39 -58.06 31.77 -15.82
N ASN A 40 -58.79 31.48 -16.90
CA ASN A 40 -59.17 30.14 -17.35
C ASN A 40 -58.40 29.66 -18.60
N SER A 41 -57.29 30.32 -18.95
CA SER A 41 -56.48 29.95 -20.12
C SER A 41 -55.60 28.75 -19.78
N GLN A 42 -55.85 27.58 -20.39
CA GLN A 42 -54.89 26.47 -20.34
C GLN A 42 -53.52 26.97 -20.85
N CYS A 43 -52.45 26.71 -20.11
CA CYS A 43 -51.10 27.20 -20.40
C CYS A 43 -50.72 26.96 -21.87
N GLU A 44 -50.74 28.03 -22.68
CA GLU A 44 -50.36 27.96 -24.08
C GLU A 44 -48.82 28.03 -24.20
N PHE A 45 -48.26 27.07 -24.95
CA PHE A 45 -46.83 26.98 -25.22
C PHE A 45 -46.40 28.09 -26.18
N GLU A 46 -45.56 29.02 -25.71
CA GLU A 46 -45.04 30.16 -26.50
C GLU A 46 -44.26 29.77 -27.77
N ARG A 47 -43.79 28.52 -27.89
CA ARG A 47 -43.15 28.00 -29.10
C ARG A 47 -44.13 27.45 -30.15
N ARG A 48 -45.41 27.81 -30.07
CA ARG A 48 -46.39 27.47 -31.11
C ARG A 48 -46.33 28.47 -32.26
N LYS A 49 -46.17 27.94 -33.47
CA LYS A 49 -46.35 28.67 -34.72
C LYS A 49 -47.85 28.93 -34.97
N PRO A 50 -48.22 29.90 -35.82
CA PRO A 50 -49.62 30.22 -36.13
C PRO A 50 -50.38 29.08 -36.83
N ASP A 51 -49.68 28.05 -37.31
CA ASP A 51 -50.24 26.81 -37.86
C ASP A 51 -50.58 25.75 -36.78
N GLY A 52 -50.35 26.06 -35.49
CA GLY A 52 -50.59 25.17 -34.35
C GLY A 52 -49.44 24.21 -34.02
N THR A 53 -48.36 24.21 -34.81
CA THR A 53 -47.19 23.33 -34.58
C THR A 53 -46.26 23.89 -33.51
N THR A 54 -45.63 23.02 -32.72
CA THR A 54 -44.63 23.40 -31.70
C THR A 54 -43.33 22.63 -31.93
N THR A 55 -42.19 23.25 -31.60
CA THR A 55 -40.88 22.61 -31.72
C THR A 55 -40.28 22.31 -30.36
N LEU A 56 -40.00 21.03 -30.10
CA LEU A 56 -39.21 20.57 -28.97
C LEU A 56 -37.74 20.44 -29.42
N GLY A 57 -36.84 21.18 -28.76
CA GLY A 57 -35.40 21.03 -28.99
C GLY A 57 -34.89 19.82 -28.23
N LEU A 58 -34.78 18.67 -28.89
CA LEU A 58 -34.11 17.51 -28.31
C LEU A 58 -32.60 17.65 -28.58
N LEU A 59 -31.82 17.95 -27.54
CA LEU A 59 -30.37 17.90 -27.62
C LEU A 59 -29.91 16.48 -27.36
N ASN A 60 -29.41 15.81 -28.40
CA ASN A 60 -28.74 14.54 -28.23
C ASN A 60 -27.33 14.82 -27.67
N PRO A 61 -26.95 14.30 -26.48
CA PRO A 61 -25.56 14.35 -26.05
C PRO A 61 -24.73 13.54 -27.04
N VAL A 62 -23.94 14.24 -27.87
CA VAL A 62 -22.95 13.61 -28.73
C VAL A 62 -21.67 13.50 -27.92
N ASP A 63 -21.37 12.30 -27.45
CA ASP A 63 -20.03 11.97 -26.99
C ASP A 63 -19.12 11.87 -28.22
N LEU A 64 -18.54 13.02 -28.59
CA LEU A 64 -17.60 13.11 -29.71
C LEU A 64 -16.45 12.11 -29.48
N SER A 65 -16.31 11.17 -30.41
CA SER A 65 -15.25 10.18 -30.36
C SER A 65 -13.92 10.75 -30.87
N ALA A 66 -12.80 10.14 -30.48
CA ALA A 66 -11.48 10.59 -30.87
C ALA A 66 -11.32 10.55 -32.41
N GLY A 67 -11.27 11.73 -33.04
CA GLY A 67 -11.15 11.88 -34.50
C GLY A 67 -12.32 12.59 -35.18
N GLU A 68 -13.42 12.84 -34.47
CA GLU A 68 -14.55 13.58 -35.02
C GLU A 68 -14.29 15.10 -35.11
N PRO A 69 -14.83 15.79 -36.14
CA PRO A 69 -14.70 17.24 -36.27
C PRO A 69 -15.39 17.93 -35.09
N GLY A 70 -14.60 18.57 -34.23
CA GLY A 70 -15.05 19.21 -32.99
C GLY A 70 -14.48 18.56 -31.72
N TYR A 71 -13.89 17.35 -31.83
CA TYR A 71 -13.17 16.72 -30.73
C TYR A 71 -11.79 17.37 -30.55
N CYS A 72 -11.63 18.19 -29.51
CA CYS A 72 -10.34 18.74 -29.10
C CYS A 72 -9.95 18.15 -27.74
N PRO A 73 -9.09 17.12 -27.69
CA PRO A 73 -8.65 16.54 -26.42
C PRO A 73 -7.75 17.55 -25.71
N VAL A 74 -8.27 18.16 -24.65
CA VAL A 74 -7.51 19.11 -23.83
C VAL A 74 -6.80 18.33 -22.72
N LYS A 75 -5.46 18.34 -22.75
CA LYS A 75 -4.67 17.79 -21.64
C LYS A 75 -4.68 18.78 -20.48
N LEU A 76 -4.61 18.28 -19.23
CA LEU A 76 -4.52 19.12 -18.03
C LEU A 76 -3.36 20.15 -18.11
N GLY A 77 -2.24 19.79 -18.73
CA GLY A 77 -1.12 20.72 -18.94
C GLY A 77 -1.46 21.92 -19.84
N MET A 78 -2.47 21.80 -20.72
CA MET A 78 -2.93 22.90 -21.56
C MET A 78 -3.82 23.87 -20.79
N THR A 79 -4.56 23.41 -19.78
CA THR A 79 -5.41 24.26 -18.92
C THR A 79 -4.61 24.89 -17.78
N ALA A 80 -3.70 24.13 -17.17
CA ALA A 80 -2.92 24.58 -16.02
C ALA A 80 -1.69 25.42 -16.39
N GLY A 81 -1.18 25.32 -17.63
CA GLY A 81 0.02 26.02 -18.07
C GLY A 81 1.31 25.46 -17.47
N ARG A 82 2.43 26.19 -17.63
CA ARG A 82 3.71 25.79 -17.03
C ARG A 82 3.69 26.08 -15.53
N LEU A 83 4.21 25.15 -14.73
CA LEU A 83 4.45 25.38 -13.30
C LEU A 83 5.38 26.59 -13.14
N GLN A 84 4.91 27.63 -12.46
CA GLN A 84 5.69 28.86 -12.24
C GLN A 84 6.70 28.73 -11.08
N SER A 85 6.47 27.76 -10.18
CA SER A 85 7.31 27.51 -9.01
C SER A 85 7.62 26.02 -8.89
N GLY A 86 8.85 25.71 -8.48
CA GLY A 86 9.37 24.35 -8.36
C GLY A 86 10.69 24.17 -9.09
N VAL A 87 11.56 23.30 -8.57
CA VAL A 87 12.82 22.92 -9.23
C VAL A 87 12.54 21.66 -10.06
N ASN A 88 12.88 21.69 -11.34
CA ASN A 88 12.73 20.56 -12.27
C ASN A 88 13.83 19.49 -12.11
N THR A 89 14.72 19.67 -11.14
CA THR A 89 15.86 18.81 -10.82
C THR A 89 15.96 18.66 -9.32
N LEU A 90 16.23 17.44 -8.86
CA LEU A 90 16.70 17.23 -7.51
C LEU A 90 18.15 17.70 -7.47
N GLN A 91 18.44 18.73 -6.69
CA GLN A 91 19.81 19.17 -6.48
C GLN A 91 20.57 18.05 -5.76
N GLY A 92 21.36 17.29 -6.52
CA GLY A 92 22.17 16.22 -5.97
C GLY A 92 23.18 16.73 -4.95
N PHE A 93 23.66 15.83 -4.10
CA PHE A 93 24.77 16.14 -3.20
C PHE A 93 26.04 16.38 -4.02
N LYS A 94 26.57 17.60 -3.95
CA LYS A 94 27.87 17.97 -4.51
C LYS A 94 28.80 18.23 -3.34
N GLU A 95 29.71 17.29 -3.09
CA GLU A 95 30.75 17.44 -2.09
C GLU A 95 31.55 18.72 -2.36
N ASP A 96 31.74 19.54 -1.32
CA ASP A 96 32.60 20.71 -1.45
C ASP A 96 34.02 20.22 -1.73
N LYS A 97 34.72 20.86 -2.67
CA LYS A 97 36.13 20.56 -2.95
C LYS A 97 36.99 20.69 -1.68
N ARG A 98 36.58 21.53 -0.73
CA ARG A 98 37.24 21.68 0.58
C ARG A 98 37.18 20.44 1.47
N ASN A 99 36.18 19.58 1.28
CA ASN A 99 36.03 18.35 2.07
C ASN A 99 36.77 17.15 1.45
N LYS A 100 37.31 17.30 0.23
CA LYS A 100 38.07 16.23 -0.41
C LYS A 100 39.48 16.18 0.18
N VAL A 101 39.78 15.13 0.95
CA VAL A 101 41.14 14.83 1.42
C VAL A 101 42.00 14.37 0.24
N THR A 102 43.18 14.98 0.08
CA THR A 102 44.18 14.69 -0.96
C THR A 102 45.52 14.37 -0.28
N PRO A 103 45.89 13.09 -0.18
CA PRO A 103 47.14 12.67 0.46
C PRO A 103 48.36 13.09 -0.37
N VAL A 104 49.52 12.98 0.27
CA VAL A 104 50.82 13.13 -0.37
C VAL A 104 51.02 12.05 -1.46
N THR A 105 51.65 12.42 -2.57
CA THR A 105 51.94 11.48 -3.67
C THR A 105 53.29 10.81 -3.46
N TYR A 106 53.34 9.49 -3.29
CA TYR A 106 54.60 8.76 -3.15
C TYR A 106 55.24 8.52 -4.51
N LEU A 107 56.55 8.77 -4.59
CA LEU A 107 57.32 8.68 -5.82
C LEU A 107 58.21 7.43 -5.78
N ASN A 108 58.15 6.62 -6.82
CA ASN A 108 59.02 5.45 -6.96
C ASN A 108 59.99 5.64 -8.13
N TYR A 109 61.26 5.84 -7.80
CA TYR A 109 62.35 6.05 -8.75
C TYR A 109 63.13 4.76 -9.09
N GLY A 110 62.67 3.60 -8.61
CA GLY A 110 63.28 2.30 -8.88
C GLY A 110 64.51 1.97 -8.02
N PRO A 111 65.18 0.83 -8.27
CA PRO A 111 66.31 0.34 -7.47
C PRO A 111 67.50 1.31 -7.47
N PHE A 112 68.24 1.36 -6.35
CA PHE A 112 69.42 2.22 -6.11
C PHE A 112 69.14 3.75 -6.05
N SER A 113 67.88 4.17 -5.95
CA SER A 113 67.47 5.58 -5.90
C SER A 113 67.18 6.10 -4.48
N SER A 114 67.94 5.65 -3.46
CA SER A 114 67.69 6.01 -2.04
C SER A 114 67.85 7.51 -1.72
N TYR A 115 68.51 8.26 -2.60
CA TYR A 115 68.73 9.70 -2.44
C TYR A 115 67.71 10.55 -3.21
N ALA A 116 66.82 9.93 -3.99
CA ALA A 116 65.76 10.65 -4.68
C ALA A 116 64.67 11.05 -3.67
N PRO A 117 63.98 12.19 -3.87
CA PRO A 117 62.80 12.54 -3.08
C PRO A 117 61.80 11.38 -3.05
N THR A 118 61.27 11.04 -1.89
CA THR A 118 60.38 9.87 -1.76
C THR A 118 58.90 10.21 -1.95
N TYR A 119 58.56 11.49 -1.91
CA TYR A 119 57.18 11.95 -2.02
C TYR A 119 57.06 13.39 -2.54
N ASP A 120 55.88 13.74 -3.06
CA ASP A 120 55.49 15.07 -3.54
C ASP A 120 54.23 15.57 -2.78
N SER A 121 54.35 16.71 -2.11
CA SER A 121 53.31 17.36 -1.32
C SER A 121 52.70 18.60 -2.00
N THR A 122 53.07 18.93 -3.24
CA THR A 122 52.65 20.17 -3.93
C THR A 122 51.13 20.35 -4.04
N PHE A 123 50.39 19.26 -4.14
CA PHE A 123 48.92 19.26 -4.23
C PHE A 123 48.22 18.57 -3.04
N ALA A 124 48.96 18.24 -1.98
CA ALA A 124 48.41 17.58 -0.80
C ALA A 124 47.73 18.58 0.15
N ASN A 125 46.68 18.14 0.86
CA ASN A 125 46.00 18.96 1.87
C ASN A 125 46.08 18.38 3.29
N ILE A 126 46.72 17.22 3.43
CA ILE A 126 47.04 16.57 4.70
C ILE A 126 48.54 16.33 4.80
N SER A 127 49.03 16.14 6.02
CA SER A 127 50.45 15.91 6.27
C SER A 127 50.91 14.54 5.74
N LYS A 128 52.22 14.34 5.69
CA LYS A 128 52.81 13.05 5.31
C LYS A 128 52.47 11.99 6.36
N GLU A 129 52.48 12.37 7.63
CA GLU A 129 52.14 11.50 8.76
C GLU A 129 50.69 11.04 8.68
N ASP A 130 49.76 11.96 8.36
CA ASP A 130 48.35 11.63 8.17
C ASP A 130 48.13 10.78 6.90
N SER A 131 48.88 11.06 5.84
CA SER A 131 48.84 10.27 4.60
C SER A 131 49.34 8.84 4.86
N ASP A 132 50.50 8.70 5.53
CA ASP A 132 51.09 7.42 5.95
C ASP A 132 50.09 6.65 6.84
N LEU A 133 49.41 7.33 7.76
CA LEU A 133 48.37 6.73 8.60
C LEU A 133 47.22 6.17 7.74
N ILE A 134 46.67 6.98 6.83
CA ILE A 134 45.58 6.56 5.94
C ILE A 134 46.01 5.39 5.06
N TYR A 135 47.21 5.43 4.48
CA TYR A 135 47.74 4.32 3.68
C TYR A 135 48.03 3.07 4.52
N SER A 136 48.44 3.23 5.78
CA SER A 136 48.61 2.08 6.68
C SER A 136 47.28 1.44 7.08
N THR A 137 46.21 2.23 7.21
CA THR A 137 44.89 1.74 7.63
C THR A 137 44.02 1.25 6.47
N TYR A 138 44.18 1.85 5.28
CA TYR A 138 43.32 1.62 4.11
C TYR A 138 44.07 1.35 2.80
N GLY A 139 45.40 1.47 2.76
CA GLY A 139 46.19 1.42 1.52
C GLY A 139 46.52 0.04 0.98
N GLU A 140 46.18 -1.02 1.71
CA GLU A 140 46.10 -2.36 1.13
C GLU A 140 44.66 -2.59 0.68
N ASP A 141 44.41 -2.47 -0.63
CA ASP A 141 43.12 -2.79 -1.27
C ASP A 141 42.67 -4.26 -1.02
N SER A 142 43.54 -5.08 -0.43
CA SER A 142 43.30 -6.46 0.02
C SER A 142 42.96 -6.61 1.51
N ASN A 143 43.05 -5.56 2.33
CA ASN A 143 42.85 -5.67 3.77
C ASN A 143 41.40 -5.39 4.18
N GLN A 144 40.65 -6.50 4.24
CA GLN A 144 39.96 -7.01 5.40
C GLN A 144 39.84 -6.12 6.67
N GLY A 145 39.36 -4.88 6.56
CA GLY A 145 38.85 -4.13 7.73
C GLY A 145 37.72 -4.88 8.44
N SER A 146 37.10 -5.85 7.76
CA SER A 146 36.19 -6.83 8.34
C SER A 146 36.90 -7.97 9.09
N SER A 147 38.13 -8.37 8.75
CA SER A 147 38.77 -9.49 9.46
C SER A 147 39.33 -9.09 10.80
N SER A 148 39.75 -7.84 11.04
CA SER A 148 40.13 -7.42 12.38
C SER A 148 38.93 -7.46 13.34
N ILE A 149 37.76 -7.05 12.87
CA ILE A 149 36.49 -7.10 13.63
C ILE A 149 35.95 -8.53 13.72
N GLN A 150 36.00 -9.31 12.63
CA GLN A 150 35.59 -10.71 12.65
C GLN A 150 36.53 -11.58 13.50
N ASP A 151 37.85 -11.36 13.47
CA ASP A 151 38.81 -12.02 14.37
C ASP A 151 38.54 -11.64 15.82
N PHE A 152 38.21 -10.38 16.08
CA PHE A 152 37.80 -9.95 17.41
C PHE A 152 36.52 -10.68 17.86
N PHE A 153 35.50 -10.75 17.00
CA PHE A 153 34.26 -11.50 17.28
C PHE A 153 34.48 -13.02 17.40
N MET A 154 35.38 -13.60 16.61
CA MET A 154 35.74 -15.02 16.67
C MET A 154 36.50 -15.34 17.97
N LYS A 155 37.41 -14.46 18.40
CA LYS A 155 38.14 -14.60 19.66
C LYS A 155 37.29 -14.22 20.88
N SER A 156 36.26 -13.40 20.70
CA SER A 156 35.33 -13.00 21.76
C SER A 156 34.08 -13.86 21.84
N GLN A 157 33.91 -14.90 21.00
CA GLN A 157 32.69 -15.71 20.99
C GLN A 157 32.51 -16.51 22.29
N ASP A 158 33.59 -16.96 22.91
CA ASP A 158 33.51 -17.83 24.09
C ASP A 158 33.20 -17.07 25.38
N TYR A 159 33.64 -15.80 25.49
CA TYR A 159 33.54 -15.06 26.76
C TYR A 159 32.10 -14.68 27.16
N PRO A 160 31.25 -14.14 26.28
CA PRO A 160 29.84 -13.86 26.58
C PRO A 160 29.02 -15.14 26.80
N LEU A 161 29.33 -16.21 26.08
CA LEU A 161 28.66 -17.51 26.24
C LEU A 161 28.98 -18.12 27.61
N LEU A 162 30.25 -18.15 28.00
CA LEU A 162 30.67 -18.61 29.34
C LEU A 162 30.09 -17.75 30.46
N MET A 163 29.98 -16.43 30.26
CA MET A 163 29.31 -15.55 31.23
C MET A 163 27.82 -15.88 31.35
N ALA A 164 27.14 -16.10 30.24
CA ALA A 164 25.72 -16.47 30.23
C ALA A 164 25.50 -17.83 30.90
N ASP A 165 26.31 -18.83 30.60
CA ASP A 165 26.23 -20.16 31.21
C ASP A 165 26.52 -20.11 32.71
N SER A 166 27.52 -19.34 33.12
CA SER A 166 27.84 -19.14 34.54
C SER A 166 26.69 -18.45 35.28
N LEU A 167 26.05 -17.44 34.66
CA LEU A 167 24.90 -16.75 35.24
C LEU A 167 23.70 -17.70 35.39
N LEU A 168 23.42 -18.48 34.35
CA LEU A 168 22.36 -19.48 34.36
C LEU A 168 22.63 -20.56 35.41
N ASP A 169 23.88 -20.97 35.61
CA ASP A 169 24.28 -21.88 36.68
C ASP A 169 24.08 -21.27 38.07
N VAL A 170 24.42 -20.00 38.28
CA VAL A 170 24.16 -19.31 39.55
C VAL A 170 22.66 -19.26 39.85
N LEU A 171 21.83 -18.97 38.84
CA LEU A 171 20.37 -18.89 38.97
C LEU A 171 19.71 -20.25 39.16
N THR A 172 20.26 -21.30 38.54
CA THR A 172 19.72 -22.66 38.59
C THR A 172 20.41 -23.55 39.63
N LYS A 173 21.34 -23.00 40.42
CA LYS A 173 22.21 -23.72 41.36
C LYS A 173 22.96 -24.89 40.70
N GLY A 174 23.48 -24.65 39.49
CA GLY A 174 24.19 -25.62 38.67
C GLY A 174 23.28 -26.63 37.98
N GLY A 175 22.01 -26.27 37.74
CA GLY A 175 21.07 -27.10 36.99
C GLY A 175 21.28 -27.00 35.48
N HIS A 176 21.69 -25.83 35.00
CA HIS A 176 21.93 -25.54 33.58
C HIS A 176 23.11 -26.37 33.03
N SER A 177 24.27 -26.35 33.69
CA SER A 177 25.43 -27.17 33.28
C SER A 177 25.20 -28.68 33.43
N ARG A 178 24.35 -29.12 34.36
CA ARG A 178 23.94 -30.53 34.47
C ARG A 178 23.05 -30.95 33.29
N ALA A 179 22.05 -30.15 32.95
CA ALA A 179 21.17 -30.43 31.82
C ALA A 179 21.95 -30.45 30.49
N LEU A 180 22.92 -29.55 30.32
CA LEU A 180 23.82 -29.56 29.16
C LEU A 180 24.68 -30.82 29.11
N ARG A 181 25.25 -31.25 30.25
CA ARG A 181 25.99 -32.53 30.33
C ARG A 181 25.11 -33.74 30.03
N GLU A 182 23.88 -33.75 30.51
CA GLU A 182 22.93 -34.83 30.27
C GLU A 182 22.51 -34.92 28.80
N LEU A 183 22.44 -33.78 28.10
CA LEU A 183 22.19 -33.71 26.66
C LEU A 183 23.41 -34.14 25.83
N GLU A 184 24.62 -33.95 26.36
CA GLU A 184 25.90 -34.26 25.70
C GLU A 184 26.36 -35.72 25.92
N MET A 185 25.71 -36.50 26.80
CA MET A 185 25.96 -37.94 26.95
C MET A 185 25.08 -38.80 26.02
N PRO A 186 25.67 -39.40 24.97
CA PRO A 186 25.21 -40.70 24.49
C PRO A 186 26.30 -41.78 24.63
N LEU A 187 25.90 -42.91 25.24
CA LEU A 187 26.48 -44.25 25.01
C LEU A 187 27.84 -44.59 25.67
N GLU A 188 27.90 -44.76 26.99
CA GLU A 188 28.96 -45.56 27.65
C GLU A 188 28.39 -46.68 28.53
N GLU A 189 27.54 -47.55 27.99
CA GLU A 189 27.24 -48.85 28.61
C GLU A 189 27.06 -49.92 27.52
N ALA A 190 28.13 -50.62 27.13
CA ALA A 190 28.20 -52.07 26.88
C ALA A 190 29.50 -52.51 26.16
N GLU A 191 30.28 -53.33 26.86
CA GLU A 191 31.18 -54.41 26.41
C GLU A 191 32.45 -54.11 25.57
N SER A 192 33.46 -54.95 25.82
CA SER A 192 34.81 -54.95 25.22
C SER A 192 34.99 -56.23 24.37
N PRO A 193 36.13 -56.48 23.69
CA PRO A 193 36.75 -55.70 22.62
C PRO A 193 37.09 -56.61 21.40
N GLN A 194 36.67 -56.32 20.16
CA GLN A 194 37.44 -56.69 18.95
C GLN A 194 36.79 -56.22 17.64
N GLU A 195 37.67 -55.96 16.68
CA GLU A 195 37.45 -55.80 15.24
C GLU A 195 36.87 -54.46 14.73
N ARG A 196 37.83 -53.58 14.44
CA ARG A 196 37.77 -52.49 13.48
C ARG A 196 37.03 -52.89 12.20
N SER A 197 35.96 -52.14 11.86
CA SER A 197 35.65 -51.60 10.52
C SER A 197 34.12 -51.49 10.26
N ASP A 198 33.39 -50.55 10.88
CA ASP A 198 32.19 -49.93 10.24
C ASP A 198 31.65 -48.63 10.90
N VAL A 199 32.49 -47.79 11.52
CA VAL A 199 32.02 -46.67 12.39
C VAL A 199 31.56 -45.41 11.63
N MET A 200 31.50 -45.39 10.30
CA MET A 200 31.06 -44.17 9.56
C MET A 200 29.57 -44.14 9.16
N LYS A 201 28.79 -45.21 9.39
CA LYS A 201 27.37 -45.24 9.00
C LYS A 201 26.39 -44.99 10.15
N ASP A 202 26.75 -45.32 11.40
CA ASP A 202 25.82 -45.17 12.54
C ASP A 202 25.82 -43.77 13.16
N VAL A 203 26.87 -42.98 12.98
CA VAL A 203 26.90 -41.57 13.43
C VAL A 203 25.86 -40.71 12.68
N LYS A 204 25.63 -40.99 11.39
CA LYS A 204 24.60 -40.29 10.60
C LYS A 204 23.17 -40.62 11.02
N ILE A 205 22.91 -41.84 11.51
CA ILE A 205 21.57 -42.26 11.90
C ILE A 205 21.18 -41.58 13.24
N MET A 206 22.13 -41.35 14.13
CA MET A 206 21.89 -40.71 15.43
C MET A 206 21.75 -39.18 15.33
N GLU A 207 22.49 -38.51 14.43
CA GLU A 207 22.30 -37.07 14.16
C GLU A 207 20.93 -36.74 13.54
N ILE A 208 20.41 -37.63 12.69
CA ILE A 208 19.07 -37.48 12.07
C ILE A 208 17.95 -37.61 13.12
N ASP A 209 18.11 -38.49 14.12
CA ASP A 209 17.08 -38.75 15.14
C ASP A 209 17.03 -37.65 16.22
N ILE A 210 18.17 -37.00 16.51
CA ILE A 210 18.25 -35.84 17.41
C ILE A 210 17.70 -34.58 16.73
N ALA A 211 18.02 -34.37 15.45
CA ALA A 211 17.44 -33.28 14.65
C ALA A 211 15.92 -33.45 14.50
N ALA A 212 15.44 -34.68 14.23
CA ALA A 212 14.01 -34.98 14.16
C ALA A 212 13.27 -34.77 15.48
N ARG A 213 13.89 -35.08 16.63
CA ARG A 213 13.30 -34.83 17.96
C ARG A 213 13.29 -33.35 18.34
N LEU A 214 14.32 -32.59 17.95
CA LEU A 214 14.38 -31.15 18.19
C LEU A 214 13.38 -30.40 17.30
N ASP A 215 13.21 -30.84 16.04
CA ASP A 215 12.21 -30.32 15.11
C ASP A 215 10.78 -30.65 15.56
N ALA A 216 10.54 -31.84 16.11
CA ALA A 216 9.23 -32.21 16.69
C ALA A 216 8.88 -31.31 17.88
N ALA A 217 9.80 -31.12 18.84
CA ALA A 217 9.58 -30.29 20.02
C ALA A 217 9.46 -28.79 19.71
N ASN A 218 10.16 -28.32 18.67
CA ASN A 218 10.01 -26.95 18.16
C ASN A 218 8.72 -26.76 17.38
N SER A 219 8.25 -27.78 16.65
CA SER A 219 6.95 -27.75 15.96
C SER A 219 5.79 -27.63 16.95
N ASP A 220 5.83 -28.34 18.09
CA ASP A 220 4.79 -28.26 19.12
C ASP A 220 4.71 -26.88 19.77
N ARG A 221 5.87 -26.24 20.01
CA ARG A 221 5.94 -24.87 20.56
C ARG A 221 5.51 -23.80 19.56
N LEU A 222 5.87 -23.94 18.28
CA LEU A 222 5.41 -23.06 17.21
C LEU A 222 3.91 -23.22 16.93
N THR A 223 3.38 -24.44 17.02
CA THR A 223 1.94 -24.75 16.87
C THR A 223 1.13 -24.15 18.01
N ALA A 224 1.64 -24.26 19.25
CA ALA A 224 1.03 -23.59 20.41
C ALA A 224 1.05 -22.06 20.30
N LEU A 225 2.11 -21.46 19.73
CA LEU A 225 2.17 -20.02 19.48
C LEU A 225 1.27 -19.58 18.31
N LYS A 226 1.12 -20.40 17.27
CA LYS A 226 0.19 -20.18 16.15
C LYS A 226 -1.25 -20.12 16.66
N ALA A 227 -1.62 -20.97 17.61
CA ALA A 227 -2.94 -20.96 18.24
C ALA A 227 -3.22 -19.69 19.08
N VAL A 228 -2.18 -19.07 19.64
CA VAL A 228 -2.30 -17.83 20.46
C VAL A 228 -2.41 -16.58 19.59
N THR A 229 -1.86 -16.58 18.38
CA THR A 229 -1.96 -15.43 17.45
C THR A 229 -3.26 -15.43 16.63
N SER A 230 -3.89 -16.59 16.46
CA SER A 230 -5.23 -16.72 15.89
C SER A 230 -6.29 -16.43 16.96
N PHE A 231 -6.62 -15.14 17.15
CA PHE A 231 -7.69 -14.65 18.02
C PHE A 231 -9.07 -15.22 17.64
N GLY A 232 -9.41 -16.43 18.11
CA GLY A 232 -10.77 -16.96 18.15
C GLY A 232 -11.44 -17.25 16.80
N MET A 233 -10.73 -17.14 15.69
CA MET A 233 -11.21 -17.57 14.37
C MET A 233 -10.96 -19.07 14.23
N PRO A 234 -11.98 -19.91 13.98
CA PRO A 234 -11.75 -21.29 13.57
C PRO A 234 -10.89 -21.26 12.31
N ILE A 235 -9.66 -21.76 12.41
CA ILE A 235 -8.88 -22.08 11.23
C ILE A 235 -9.57 -23.33 10.69
N GLU A 236 -10.45 -23.17 9.70
CA GLU A 236 -10.82 -24.31 8.86
C GLU A 236 -9.54 -24.73 8.15
N GLU A 237 -8.91 -25.79 8.66
CA GLU A 237 -7.86 -26.50 7.95
C GLU A 237 -8.52 -27.10 6.71
N PHE A 238 -8.47 -26.35 5.61
CA PHE A 238 -8.78 -26.87 4.28
C PHE A 238 -7.65 -27.82 3.88
N ASP A 239 -7.69 -29.04 4.40
CA ASP A 239 -6.76 -30.14 4.10
C ASP A 239 -7.11 -30.77 2.74
N SER A 240 -7.19 -29.92 1.72
CA SER A 240 -7.43 -30.30 0.33
C SER A 240 -6.15 -30.06 -0.47
N GLU A 241 -5.75 -31.05 -1.26
CA GLU A 241 -4.64 -30.94 -2.22
C GLU A 241 -4.76 -29.69 -3.10
N GLU A 242 -6.00 -29.29 -3.42
CA GLU A 242 -6.30 -28.07 -4.17
C GLU A 242 -5.94 -26.79 -3.41
N ALA A 243 -6.20 -26.75 -2.10
CA ALA A 243 -5.87 -25.60 -1.25
C ALA A 243 -4.34 -25.41 -1.12
N GLU A 244 -3.57 -26.50 -1.07
CA GLU A 244 -2.11 -26.43 -1.05
C GLU A 244 -1.55 -25.88 -2.37
N ILE A 245 -2.13 -26.28 -3.51
CA ILE A 245 -1.75 -25.76 -4.83
C ILE A 245 -2.04 -24.25 -4.90
N PHE A 246 -3.19 -23.80 -4.40
CA PHE A 246 -3.52 -22.37 -4.34
C PHE A 246 -2.58 -21.59 -3.43
N GLN A 247 -2.27 -22.13 -2.25
CA GLN A 247 -1.33 -21.49 -1.33
C GLN A 247 0.06 -21.35 -1.96
N ARG A 248 0.56 -22.40 -2.63
CA ARG A 248 1.83 -22.36 -3.36
C ARG A 248 1.84 -21.28 -4.45
N LYS A 249 0.73 -21.11 -5.16
CA LYS A 249 0.59 -20.09 -6.20
C LYS A 249 0.52 -18.67 -5.62
N LEU A 250 -0.10 -18.51 -4.45
CA LEU A 250 -0.10 -17.27 -3.68
C LEU A 250 1.31 -16.91 -3.17
N ASP A 251 2.07 -17.90 -2.70
CA ASP A 251 3.45 -17.70 -2.26
C ASP A 251 4.36 -17.33 -3.43
N GLU A 252 4.19 -17.97 -4.59
CA GLU A 252 4.88 -17.61 -5.82
C GLU A 252 4.57 -16.18 -6.26
N THR A 253 3.29 -15.78 -6.25
CA THR A 253 2.90 -14.40 -6.58
C THR A 253 3.45 -13.39 -5.59
N THR A 254 3.49 -13.72 -4.30
CA THR A 254 4.10 -12.88 -3.27
C THR A 254 5.60 -12.68 -3.54
N LYS A 255 6.31 -13.73 -3.95
CA LYS A 255 7.72 -13.63 -4.34
C LYS A 255 7.90 -12.74 -5.57
N LEU A 256 7.09 -12.93 -6.61
CA LEU A 256 7.14 -12.11 -7.83
C LEU A 256 6.85 -10.62 -7.53
N LEU A 257 5.95 -10.32 -6.60
CA LEU A 257 5.67 -8.96 -6.15
C LEU A 257 6.88 -8.31 -5.48
N ARG A 258 7.61 -9.06 -4.62
CA ARG A 258 8.86 -8.57 -4.03
C ARG A 258 9.92 -8.32 -5.09
N GLU A 259 10.11 -9.26 -6.02
CA GLU A 259 11.05 -9.08 -7.13
C GLU A 259 10.70 -7.89 -8.04
N LEU A 260 9.40 -7.66 -8.28
CA LEU A 260 8.91 -6.50 -9.02
C LEU A 260 9.20 -5.20 -8.27
N GLN A 261 8.96 -5.17 -6.95
CA GLN A 261 9.28 -4.04 -6.09
C GLN A 261 10.79 -3.76 -6.09
N ASP A 262 11.62 -4.79 -6.02
CA ASP A 262 13.08 -4.65 -6.07
C ASP A 262 13.52 -4.07 -7.42
N ALA A 263 12.99 -4.57 -8.54
CA ALA A 263 13.28 -4.03 -9.87
C ALA A 263 12.82 -2.56 -10.03
N GLN A 264 11.69 -2.20 -9.43
CA GLN A 264 11.20 -0.82 -9.39
C GLN A 264 12.10 0.07 -8.52
N ASN A 265 12.52 -0.41 -7.35
CA ASN A 265 13.43 0.30 -6.46
C ASN A 265 14.80 0.50 -7.10
N GLU A 266 15.35 -0.51 -7.78
CA GLU A 266 16.59 -0.39 -8.55
C GLU A 266 16.48 0.75 -9.58
N ARG A 267 15.39 0.81 -10.35
CA ARG A 267 15.16 1.89 -11.33
C ARG A 267 14.99 3.25 -10.66
N LEU A 268 14.13 3.35 -9.64
CA LEU A 268 13.74 4.61 -9.01
C LEU A 268 14.81 5.18 -8.08
N SER A 269 15.70 4.33 -7.55
CA SER A 269 16.84 4.76 -6.72
C SER A 269 18.05 5.24 -7.53
N THR A 270 18.01 5.08 -8.86
CA THR A 270 19.08 5.65 -9.73
C THR A 270 19.16 7.16 -9.57
N LYS A 271 20.37 7.71 -9.76
CA LYS A 271 20.58 9.16 -9.67
C LYS A 271 19.62 9.88 -10.63
N PRO A 272 18.79 10.81 -10.12
CA PRO A 272 17.76 11.43 -10.94
C PRO A 272 18.39 12.20 -12.11
N PRO A 273 17.79 12.13 -13.31
CA PRO A 273 18.31 12.84 -14.47
C PRO A 273 18.22 14.37 -14.27
N PRO A 274 19.07 15.15 -14.95
CA PRO A 274 19.08 16.61 -14.87
C PRO A 274 17.82 17.28 -15.46
N ASN A 275 16.83 16.51 -15.91
CA ASN A 275 15.48 16.98 -16.21
C ASN A 275 14.49 15.87 -15.84
N MET A 276 13.57 16.14 -14.91
CA MET A 276 12.51 15.20 -14.52
C MET A 276 11.51 14.88 -15.63
N ILE A 277 11.59 15.52 -16.80
CA ILE A 277 10.80 15.15 -17.99
C ILE A 277 11.33 13.84 -18.61
N CYS A 278 12.59 13.49 -18.35
CA CYS A 278 13.26 12.31 -18.89
C CYS A 278 13.37 11.19 -17.85
N LEU A 279 12.29 10.89 -17.11
CA LEU A 279 12.30 9.74 -16.19
C LEU A 279 12.53 8.45 -16.98
N LEU A 280 13.32 7.54 -16.40
CA LEU A 280 13.51 6.21 -16.96
C LEU A 280 12.17 5.48 -16.94
N GLY A 281 11.78 4.96 -18.11
CA GLY A 281 10.64 4.05 -18.23
C GLY A 281 10.89 2.71 -17.53
N PRO A 282 9.86 1.87 -17.40
CA PRO A 282 9.99 0.51 -16.87
C PRO A 282 10.99 -0.33 -17.67
N SER A 283 11.79 -1.10 -16.94
CA SER A 283 12.73 -2.03 -17.54
C SER A 283 11.99 -3.23 -18.13
N TYR A 284 12.60 -3.94 -19.08
CA TYR A 284 12.03 -5.18 -19.61
C TYR A 284 11.77 -6.22 -18.51
N ARG A 285 12.68 -6.31 -17.51
CA ARG A 285 12.52 -7.17 -16.33
C ARG A 285 11.28 -6.78 -15.52
N GLU A 286 11.08 -5.50 -15.24
CA GLU A 286 9.91 -4.98 -14.53
C GLU A 286 8.61 -5.27 -15.29
N MET A 287 8.59 -5.04 -16.60
CA MET A 287 7.43 -5.33 -17.45
C MET A 287 7.07 -6.82 -17.43
N HIS A 288 8.06 -7.70 -17.58
CA HIS A 288 7.83 -9.14 -17.57
C HIS A 288 7.35 -9.63 -16.18
N LEU A 289 7.93 -9.12 -15.09
CA LEU A 289 7.49 -9.45 -13.74
C LEU A 289 6.04 -8.99 -13.51
N ALA A 290 5.71 -7.77 -13.94
CA ALA A 290 4.35 -7.23 -13.84
C ALA A 290 3.34 -8.06 -14.64
N GLU A 291 3.70 -8.49 -15.86
CA GLU A 291 2.86 -9.37 -16.67
C GLU A 291 2.63 -10.72 -15.99
N ARG A 292 3.68 -11.35 -15.45
CA ARG A 292 3.56 -12.64 -14.74
C ARG A 292 2.70 -12.54 -13.49
N VAL A 293 2.89 -11.49 -12.68
CA VAL A 293 2.04 -11.19 -11.52
C VAL A 293 0.58 -11.02 -11.97
N THR A 294 0.34 -10.24 -13.03
CA THR A 294 -1.01 -9.98 -13.54
C THR A 294 -1.68 -11.27 -14.01
N ASN A 295 -0.96 -12.12 -14.74
CA ASN A 295 -1.49 -13.40 -15.22
C ASN A 295 -1.81 -14.35 -14.06
N ASN A 296 -0.92 -14.47 -13.06
CA ASN A 296 -1.18 -15.31 -11.90
C ASN A 296 -2.38 -14.82 -11.08
N LEU A 297 -2.47 -13.51 -10.82
CA LEU A 297 -3.61 -12.92 -10.10
C LEU A 297 -4.91 -13.06 -10.89
N LYS A 298 -4.87 -12.95 -12.22
CA LYS A 298 -6.02 -13.19 -13.09
C LYS A 298 -6.51 -14.63 -12.97
N GLU A 299 -5.61 -15.61 -13.00
CA GLU A 299 -5.98 -17.03 -12.87
C GLU A 299 -6.58 -17.34 -11.49
N LEU A 300 -6.07 -16.71 -10.42
CA LEU A 300 -6.64 -16.84 -9.08
C LEU A 300 -8.01 -16.16 -8.98
N ALA A 301 -8.15 -14.95 -9.51
CA ALA A 301 -9.40 -14.19 -9.47
C ALA A 301 -10.51 -14.79 -10.33
N GLN A 302 -10.18 -15.57 -11.36
CA GLN A 302 -11.18 -16.26 -12.22
C GLN A 302 -11.94 -17.36 -11.49
N GLN A 303 -11.37 -17.93 -10.43
CA GLN A 303 -11.95 -19.03 -9.66
C GLN A 303 -12.94 -18.54 -8.60
N VAL A 304 -13.06 -17.23 -8.40
CA VAL A 304 -13.74 -16.63 -7.26
C VAL A 304 -14.67 -15.52 -7.74
N THR A 305 -15.79 -15.28 -7.04
CA THR A 305 -16.66 -14.17 -7.40
C THR A 305 -16.03 -12.82 -7.04
N PRO A 306 -16.29 -11.73 -7.79
CA PRO A 306 -15.72 -10.43 -7.46
C PRO A 306 -16.03 -9.93 -6.04
N GLY A 307 -17.15 -10.39 -5.46
CA GLY A 307 -17.57 -10.04 -4.10
C GLY A 307 -16.68 -10.61 -3.00
N ASP A 308 -15.99 -11.74 -3.26
CA ASP A 308 -15.10 -12.35 -2.29
C ASP A 308 -13.69 -11.72 -2.33
N ILE A 309 -13.33 -11.09 -3.44
CA ILE A 309 -12.02 -10.44 -3.63
C ILE A 309 -12.04 -9.01 -3.07
N VAL A 310 -13.17 -8.30 -3.21
CA VAL A 310 -13.27 -6.88 -2.85
C VAL A 310 -14.49 -6.63 -1.96
N SER A 311 -14.25 -6.03 -0.79
CA SER A 311 -15.34 -5.62 0.10
C SER A 311 -16.11 -4.41 -0.44
N THR A 312 -17.39 -4.30 -0.10
CA THR A 312 -18.22 -3.14 -0.45
C THR A 312 -17.61 -1.82 0.05
N TYR A 313 -16.93 -1.86 1.20
CA TYR A 313 -16.15 -0.75 1.72
C TYR A 313 -14.98 -0.36 0.81
N GLY A 314 -14.21 -1.35 0.32
CA GLY A 314 -13.11 -1.12 -0.63
C GLY A 314 -13.58 -0.42 -1.90
N ILE A 315 -14.71 -0.84 -2.45
CA ILE A 315 -15.34 -0.21 -3.62
C ILE A 315 -15.75 1.23 -3.30
N ARG A 316 -16.46 1.46 -2.19
CA ARG A 316 -16.87 2.81 -1.79
C ARG A 316 -15.68 3.75 -1.59
N LYS A 317 -14.61 3.27 -0.96
CA LYS A 317 -13.37 4.02 -0.79
C LYS A 317 -12.73 4.37 -2.13
N ALA A 318 -12.65 3.42 -3.08
CA ALA A 318 -12.13 3.67 -4.42
C ALA A 318 -12.98 4.69 -5.21
N MET A 319 -14.30 4.71 -4.97
CA MET A 319 -15.24 5.68 -5.53
C MET A 319 -15.26 7.03 -4.79
N GLY A 320 -14.45 7.21 -3.73
CA GLY A 320 -14.43 8.42 -2.91
C GLY A 320 -15.67 8.61 -2.01
N ILE A 321 -16.44 7.56 -1.78
CA ILE A 321 -17.63 7.57 -0.93
C ILE A 321 -17.20 7.25 0.51
N SER A 322 -17.11 8.28 1.35
CA SER A 322 -16.96 8.11 2.80
C SER A 322 -18.33 7.88 3.43
N VAL A 323 -18.66 6.63 3.74
CA VAL A 323 -19.83 6.33 4.59
C VAL A 323 -19.41 6.55 6.04
N PRO A 324 -20.12 7.37 6.83
CA PRO A 324 -19.89 7.46 8.26
C PRO A 324 -19.97 6.05 8.85
N LEU A 325 -19.00 5.64 9.67
CA LEU A 325 -19.14 4.41 10.44
C LEU A 325 -20.47 4.50 11.23
N PRO A 326 -21.27 3.43 11.30
CA PRO A 326 -22.22 3.34 12.40
C PRO A 326 -21.37 3.43 13.66
N GLU A 327 -21.68 4.39 14.53
CA GLU A 327 -21.18 4.37 15.90
C GLU A 327 -21.47 2.97 16.41
N THR A 328 -20.42 2.17 16.62
CA THR A 328 -20.53 0.94 17.38
C THR A 328 -21.12 1.36 18.69
N GLU A 329 -22.41 1.07 18.90
CA GLU A 329 -23.13 1.34 20.12
C GLU A 329 -22.20 0.93 21.26
N ASP A 330 -21.80 1.92 22.04
CA ASP A 330 -21.05 1.70 23.26
C ASP A 330 -21.74 0.55 23.99
N SER A 331 -20.93 -0.42 24.40
CA SER A 331 -21.36 -1.55 25.22
C SER A 331 -21.93 -1.05 26.54
N TRP A 332 -23.17 -0.57 26.54
CA TRP A 332 -23.95 -0.34 27.73
C TRP A 332 -24.52 -1.69 28.13
N VAL A 333 -23.74 -2.41 28.93
CA VAL A 333 -24.22 -3.57 29.67
C VAL A 333 -25.22 -3.03 30.70
N ASP A 334 -26.50 -3.08 30.37
CA ASP A 334 -27.59 -2.79 31.31
C ASP A 334 -27.72 -3.98 32.27
N LEU A 335 -27.26 -3.78 33.51
CA LEU A 335 -27.18 -4.79 34.57
C LEU A 335 -28.40 -4.79 35.51
N THR A 336 -29.55 -4.38 35.01
CA THR A 336 -30.79 -4.40 35.78
C THR A 336 -31.89 -5.01 34.95
N GLU A 337 -32.15 -6.30 35.17
CA GLU A 337 -33.47 -6.84 35.55
C GLU A 337 -33.46 -8.38 35.48
N ASP A 338 -33.19 -9.01 36.64
CA ASP A 338 -33.72 -10.34 36.96
C ASP A 338 -35.19 -10.15 37.37
N PHE A 339 -36.14 -10.80 36.69
CA PHE A 339 -37.31 -11.50 37.26
C PHE A 339 -38.14 -12.19 36.14
N GLU A 340 -38.21 -13.52 36.20
CA GLU A 340 -39.32 -14.47 35.85
C GLU A 340 -40.39 -14.05 34.80
N GLU A 341 -40.89 -14.84 33.83
CA GLU A 341 -40.81 -16.23 33.35
C GLU A 341 -41.73 -16.27 32.05
N PRO A 342 -42.07 -17.39 31.37
CA PRO A 342 -41.80 -17.54 29.93
C PRO A 342 -43.03 -17.62 28.98
N LYS A 343 -42.71 -17.67 27.68
CA LYS A 343 -43.50 -18.14 26.49
C LYS A 343 -44.33 -17.10 25.74
N LYS A 344 -44.02 -16.95 24.44
CA LYS A 344 -44.88 -17.41 23.33
C LYS A 344 -44.12 -17.41 22.01
N THR A 345 -44.01 -18.59 21.43
CA THR A 345 -43.66 -18.84 20.03
C THR A 345 -44.68 -18.16 19.11
N ILE A 346 -44.20 -17.35 18.16
CA ILE A 346 -44.99 -16.88 17.02
C ILE A 346 -44.27 -17.36 15.76
N ILE A 347 -44.90 -18.32 15.11
CA ILE A 347 -44.60 -18.81 13.77
C ILE A 347 -45.16 -17.78 12.78
N VAL A 348 -44.35 -17.34 11.81
CA VAL A 348 -44.83 -16.61 10.63
C VAL A 348 -44.48 -17.45 9.40
N PRO A 349 -45.44 -17.78 8.53
CA PRO A 349 -45.25 -18.73 7.44
C PRO A 349 -44.60 -18.09 6.21
N GLU A 350 -43.88 -18.95 5.48
CA GLU A 350 -43.38 -18.73 4.12
C GLU A 350 -44.54 -18.36 3.17
N ASN A 351 -44.33 -17.33 2.35
CA ASN A 351 -45.17 -17.07 1.19
C ASN A 351 -44.34 -17.29 -0.08
N GLU A 352 -44.69 -18.36 -0.78
CA GLU A 352 -44.38 -18.63 -2.17
C GLU A 352 -44.85 -17.47 -3.07
N CYS A 353 -44.04 -17.08 -4.05
CA CYS A 353 -44.55 -16.39 -5.22
C CYS A 353 -43.88 -16.97 -6.47
N GLY A 354 -44.71 -17.61 -7.29
CA GLY A 354 -44.31 -18.43 -8.42
C GLY A 354 -43.81 -17.66 -9.64
N ALA A 355 -43.10 -18.41 -10.48
CA ALA A 355 -42.68 -18.01 -11.81
C ALA A 355 -43.88 -17.83 -12.75
N VAL A 356 -43.89 -16.72 -13.49
CA VAL A 356 -44.74 -16.52 -14.67
C VAL A 356 -43.83 -16.49 -15.88
N THR A 357 -43.87 -17.57 -16.66
CA THR A 357 -43.39 -17.61 -18.04
C THR A 357 -44.54 -17.21 -18.96
N GLY A 358 -44.26 -16.26 -19.84
CA GLY A 358 -45.07 -15.88 -21.01
C GLY A 358 -44.15 -15.29 -22.06
#